data_AF-A0A6P0IGE1-F1
#
_entry.id   AF-A0A6P0IGE1-F1
#
_cell.length_a   1.000
_cell.length_b   1.000
_cell.length_c   1.000
_cell.angle_alpha   90.00
_cell.angle_beta   90.00
_cell.angle_gamma   90.00
#
_symmetry.space_group_name_H-M   'P 1'
#
loop_
_entity.id
_entity.type
_entity.pdbx_description
1 polymer ?
#
loop_
_entity_poly.entity_id
_entity_poly.type
_entity_poly.pdbx_seq_one_letter_code
_entity_poly.pdbx_strand_id
1 'polypeptide(L)'
;MTDKPDFLLYAQHGWADNSKAMASLAQSLATSRTAIITPDLGWFKTWLWIEPLINQLEHIVLDTIVTYPQTPIRIIGHSMGGLIWLELLSRHRDWWSQVESLVLIGSPIGGADLARIIDPFGIGIGIAKDLGINRRQLAESIGAVIPTLVIAGDSDHGSDGTITIETTKFSPSQFVCLPNLRHAALKNHPLVAAEIQKFWANPVITQSPPPGDFITSLIRQLHSVPGMTDGHGRNFKRAKTYITFKNGISIRTWQNPLLIHHVFVASPEGDCLYSGFVGWIHTQALYQTLGNIIAKGTGSRE
;
A
#
# COMPACT_ATOMS: atom_id res chain seq x y z
N MET A 1 39.78 -11.10 10.27
CA MET A 1 38.91 -9.91 10.14
C MET A 1 37.50 -10.43 9.95
N THR A 2 36.60 -10.21 10.90
CA THR A 2 35.20 -10.66 10.79
C THR A 2 34.50 -9.79 9.73
N ASP A 3 34.14 -10.40 8.62
CA ASP A 3 33.58 -9.76 7.43
C ASP A 3 32.12 -9.37 7.71
N LYS A 4 31.94 -8.25 8.43
CA LYS A 4 30.61 -7.76 8.83
C LYS A 4 29.90 -7.16 7.62
N PRO A 5 28.63 -7.51 7.37
CA PRO A 5 27.88 -6.94 6.26
C PRO A 5 27.64 -5.44 6.43
N ASP A 6 27.55 -4.73 5.30
CA ASP A 6 27.21 -3.30 5.27
C ASP A 6 25.78 -3.05 5.73
N PHE A 7 24.86 -3.94 5.33
CA PHE A 7 23.49 -3.98 5.79
C PHE A 7 22.90 -5.39 5.58
N LEU A 8 21.83 -5.68 6.33
CA LEU A 8 20.96 -6.83 6.12
C LEU A 8 19.86 -6.41 5.13
N LEU A 9 19.71 -7.12 4.02
CA LEU A 9 18.67 -6.87 3.03
C LEU A 9 17.61 -7.97 3.08
N TYR A 10 16.44 -7.65 3.61
CA TYR A 10 15.29 -8.52 3.54
C TYR A 10 14.49 -8.26 2.27
N ALA A 11 14.17 -9.30 1.51
CA ALA A 11 13.27 -9.20 0.36
C ALA A 11 12.20 -10.29 0.41
N GLN A 12 10.96 -9.87 0.67
CA GLN A 12 9.83 -10.76 0.94
C GLN A 12 8.84 -10.80 -0.22
N HIS A 13 8.57 -12.02 -0.70
CA HIS A 13 7.60 -12.29 -1.76
C HIS A 13 6.15 -12.19 -1.26
N GLY A 14 5.23 -12.06 -2.21
CA GLY A 14 3.79 -11.95 -1.96
C GLY A 14 3.06 -13.29 -1.94
N TRP A 15 1.74 -13.19 -2.08
CA TRP A 15 0.81 -14.31 -2.10
C TRP A 15 0.99 -15.20 -3.35
N ALA A 16 0.80 -16.51 -3.18
CA ALA A 16 0.90 -17.52 -4.24
C ALA A 16 2.22 -17.43 -5.04
N ASP A 17 3.33 -17.24 -4.32
CA ASP A 17 4.66 -16.99 -4.89
C ASP A 17 5.79 -17.69 -4.10
N ASN A 18 7.03 -17.54 -4.56
CA ASN A 18 8.26 -17.98 -3.88
C ASN A 18 9.33 -16.89 -3.86
N SER A 19 10.47 -17.15 -3.20
CA SER A 19 11.52 -16.15 -2.99
C SER A 19 12.37 -15.80 -4.22
N LYS A 20 12.30 -16.57 -5.33
CA LYS A 20 13.27 -16.46 -6.45
C LYS A 20 13.30 -15.08 -7.11
N ALA A 21 12.13 -14.51 -7.41
CA ALA A 21 12.06 -13.20 -8.06
C ALA A 21 12.56 -12.09 -7.13
N MET A 22 12.14 -12.11 -5.86
CA MET A 22 12.62 -11.16 -4.85
C MET A 22 14.11 -11.30 -4.57
N ALA A 23 14.66 -12.52 -4.61
CA ALA A 23 16.10 -12.76 -4.52
C ALA A 23 16.85 -12.16 -5.71
N SER A 24 16.30 -12.26 -6.93
CA SER A 24 16.87 -11.59 -8.11
C SER A 24 16.88 -10.06 -7.95
N LEU A 25 15.81 -9.47 -7.41
CA LEU A 25 15.76 -8.04 -7.12
C LEU A 25 16.81 -7.67 -6.07
N ALA A 26 16.84 -8.38 -4.94
CA ALA A 26 17.79 -8.15 -3.86
C ALA A 26 19.25 -8.26 -4.34
N GLN A 27 19.55 -9.24 -5.19
CA GLN A 27 20.89 -9.43 -5.76
C GLN A 27 21.30 -8.27 -6.67
N SER A 28 20.36 -7.67 -7.41
CA SER A 28 20.63 -6.49 -8.25
C SER A 28 20.88 -5.20 -7.44
N LEU A 29 20.49 -5.21 -6.17
CA LEU A 29 20.58 -4.08 -5.24
C LEU A 29 21.71 -4.25 -4.21
N ALA A 30 22.24 -5.47 -4.08
CA ALA A 30 23.26 -5.83 -3.11
C ALA A 30 24.63 -5.27 -3.48
N THR A 31 25.40 -4.94 -2.45
CA THR A 31 26.84 -4.71 -2.54
C THR A 31 27.59 -6.04 -2.34
N SER A 32 28.91 -6.04 -2.50
CA SER A 32 29.74 -7.21 -2.20
C SER A 32 29.71 -7.64 -0.72
N ARG A 33 29.19 -6.80 0.18
CA ARG A 33 29.06 -7.09 1.62
C ARG A 33 27.62 -7.01 2.11
N THR A 34 26.63 -7.12 1.25
CA THR A 34 25.23 -7.19 1.70
C THR A 34 24.90 -8.62 2.11
N ALA A 35 24.34 -8.81 3.30
CA ALA A 35 23.73 -10.08 3.67
C ALA A 35 22.29 -10.09 3.13
N ILE A 36 22.01 -10.93 2.13
CA ILE A 36 20.68 -11.04 1.52
C ILE A 36 19.88 -12.12 2.26
N ILE A 37 18.68 -11.78 2.71
CA ILE A 37 17.73 -12.67 3.37
C ILE A 37 16.42 -12.65 2.58
N THR A 38 16.13 -13.75 1.88
CA THR A 38 14.90 -13.88 1.06
C THR A 38 14.11 -15.12 1.49
N PRO A 39 13.36 -15.05 2.60
CA PRO A 39 12.62 -16.19 3.11
C PRO A 39 11.59 -16.67 2.10
N ASP A 40 11.51 -17.99 1.94
CA ASP A 40 10.41 -18.63 1.21
C ASP A 40 9.33 -19.04 2.22
N LEU A 41 8.20 -18.33 2.18
CA LEU A 41 7.06 -18.59 3.05
C LEU A 41 6.13 -19.68 2.46
N GLY A 42 6.46 -20.18 1.27
CA GLY A 42 5.82 -21.33 0.63
C GLY A 42 4.48 -21.00 -0.03
N TRP A 43 4.33 -21.43 -1.28
CA TRP A 43 3.16 -21.13 -2.12
C TRP A 43 1.82 -21.43 -1.42
N PHE A 44 1.60 -22.68 -0.97
CA PHE A 44 0.32 -23.12 -0.40
C PHE A 44 -0.01 -22.44 0.95
N LYS A 45 0.99 -22.21 1.79
CA LYS A 45 0.78 -21.61 3.11
C LYS A 45 0.23 -20.19 2.98
N THR A 46 0.63 -19.47 1.94
CA THR A 46 0.12 -18.12 1.68
C THR A 46 -1.37 -18.06 1.38
N TRP A 47 -2.03 -19.17 1.06
CA TRP A 47 -3.49 -19.21 0.85
C TRP A 47 -4.30 -19.27 2.14
N LEU A 48 -3.65 -19.60 3.25
CA LEU A 48 -4.34 -19.86 4.50
C LEU A 48 -4.58 -18.55 5.25
N TRP A 49 -3.61 -18.11 6.03
CA TRP A 49 -3.73 -17.03 7.01
C TRP A 49 -2.40 -16.27 7.01
N ILE A 50 -2.42 -14.95 7.20
CA ILE A 50 -1.18 -14.16 7.20
C ILE A 50 -0.34 -14.39 8.48
N GLU A 51 -1.00 -14.69 9.60
CA GLU A 51 -0.39 -14.78 10.94
C GLU A 51 0.76 -15.79 11.05
N PRO A 52 0.64 -17.06 10.59
CA PRO A 52 1.75 -18.01 10.67
C PRO A 52 2.95 -17.60 9.80
N LEU A 53 2.71 -16.83 8.73
CA LEU A 53 3.76 -16.34 7.84
C LEU A 53 4.55 -15.21 8.52
N ILE A 54 3.85 -14.34 9.27
CA ILE A 54 4.47 -13.32 10.12
C ILE A 54 5.36 -13.99 11.16
N ASN A 55 4.84 -14.99 11.89
CA ASN A 55 5.61 -15.70 12.91
C ASN A 55 6.84 -16.42 12.31
N GLN A 56 6.72 -17.00 11.12
CA GLN A 56 7.87 -17.62 10.44
C GLN A 56 8.95 -16.59 10.11
N LEU A 57 8.56 -15.43 9.59
CA LEU A 57 9.50 -14.35 9.28
C LEU A 57 10.12 -13.76 10.56
N GLU A 58 9.34 -13.59 11.61
CA GLU A 58 9.78 -13.09 12.91
C GLU A 58 10.94 -13.89 13.49
N HIS A 59 10.85 -15.23 13.49
CA HIS A 59 11.95 -16.08 13.95
C HIS A 59 13.23 -15.88 13.13
N ILE A 60 13.12 -15.76 11.81
CA ILE A 60 14.28 -15.51 10.92
C ILE A 60 14.94 -14.17 11.26
N VAL A 61 14.13 -13.13 11.50
CA VAL A 61 14.66 -11.80 11.84
C VAL A 61 15.33 -11.81 13.21
N LEU A 62 14.73 -12.46 14.21
CA LEU A 62 15.32 -12.61 15.54
C LEU A 62 16.68 -13.30 15.49
N ASP A 63 16.79 -14.43 14.78
CA ASP A 63 18.05 -15.17 14.62
C ASP A 63 19.13 -14.31 13.93
N THR A 64 18.72 -13.52 12.93
CA THR A 64 19.62 -12.67 12.17
C THR A 64 20.08 -11.46 12.99
N ILE A 65 19.19 -10.84 13.79
CA ILE A 65 19.53 -9.72 14.67
C ILE A 65 20.50 -10.18 15.78
N VAL A 66 20.31 -11.37 16.35
CA VAL A 66 21.26 -11.94 17.32
C VAL A 66 22.65 -12.10 16.69
N THR A 67 22.71 -12.53 15.43
CA THR A 67 23.97 -12.70 14.70
C THR A 67 24.61 -11.36 14.33
N TYR A 68 23.80 -10.34 14.02
CA TYR A 68 24.24 -9.04 13.52
C TYR A 68 23.55 -7.86 14.27
N PRO A 69 23.82 -7.70 15.58
CA PRO A 69 23.03 -6.81 16.45
C PRO A 69 23.22 -5.30 16.16
N GLN A 70 24.20 -4.96 15.33
CA GLN A 70 24.58 -3.58 15.01
C GLN A 70 24.66 -3.34 13.51
N THR A 71 24.03 -4.20 12.70
CA THR A 71 24.03 -4.06 11.24
C THR A 71 22.72 -3.41 10.81
N PRO A 72 22.75 -2.31 10.03
CA PRO A 72 21.54 -1.68 9.51
C PRO A 72 20.65 -2.64 8.73
N ILE A 73 19.34 -2.46 8.81
CA ILE A 73 18.34 -3.29 8.15
C ILE A 73 17.68 -2.50 7.02
N ARG A 74 17.61 -3.09 5.82
CA ARG A 74 16.82 -2.61 4.69
C ARG A 74 15.78 -3.66 4.32
N ILE A 75 14.54 -3.23 4.12
CA ILE A 75 13.40 -4.12 3.91
C ILE A 75 12.75 -3.82 2.57
N ILE A 76 12.47 -4.86 1.80
CA ILE A 76 11.67 -4.81 0.58
C ILE A 76 10.54 -5.83 0.72
N GLY A 77 9.29 -5.38 0.64
CA GLY A 77 8.11 -6.24 0.62
C GLY A 77 7.29 -6.05 -0.64
N HIS A 78 7.01 -7.13 -1.37
CA HIS A 78 6.10 -7.11 -2.51
C HIS A 78 4.72 -7.62 -2.12
N SER A 79 3.66 -6.90 -2.52
CA SER A 79 2.27 -7.32 -2.34
C SER A 79 1.98 -7.68 -0.87
N MET A 80 1.46 -8.88 -0.60
CA MET A 80 1.27 -9.41 0.76
C MET A 80 2.56 -9.36 1.62
N GLY A 81 3.74 -9.55 1.02
CA GLY A 81 5.01 -9.47 1.73
C GLY A 81 5.27 -8.11 2.36
N GLY A 82 4.78 -7.03 1.76
CA GLY A 82 4.80 -5.70 2.38
C GLY A 82 3.89 -5.61 3.61
N LEU A 83 2.70 -6.22 3.56
CA LEU A 83 1.78 -6.24 4.70
C LEU A 83 2.36 -7.04 5.88
N ILE A 84 3.01 -8.16 5.59
CA ILE A 84 3.71 -8.97 6.61
C ILE A 84 4.74 -8.10 7.35
N TRP A 85 5.54 -7.32 6.61
CA TRP A 85 6.53 -6.42 7.22
C TRP A 85 5.90 -5.28 8.03
N LEU A 86 4.79 -4.72 7.57
CA LEU A 86 4.05 -3.72 8.36
C LEU A 86 3.60 -4.29 9.71
N GLU A 87 3.01 -5.48 9.70
CA GLU A 87 2.58 -6.17 10.92
C GLU A 87 3.77 -6.52 11.82
N LEU A 88 4.85 -7.04 11.25
CA LEU A 88 6.04 -7.44 12.01
C LEU A 88 6.71 -6.23 12.68
N LEU A 89 6.91 -5.13 11.94
CA LEU A 89 7.46 -3.88 12.50
C LEU A 89 6.52 -3.29 13.56
N SER A 90 5.21 -3.49 13.46
CA SER A 90 4.29 -3.02 14.50
C SER A 90 4.45 -3.74 15.84
N ARG A 91 4.84 -5.03 15.80
CA ARG A 91 5.09 -5.88 16.97
C ARG A 91 6.44 -5.57 17.62
N HIS A 92 7.43 -5.19 16.81
CA HIS A 92 8.81 -4.94 17.24
C HIS A 92 9.25 -3.50 17.01
N ARG A 93 8.68 -2.58 17.79
CA ARG A 93 9.05 -1.16 17.73
C ARG A 93 10.49 -0.88 18.15
N ASP A 94 11.05 -1.77 18.96
CA ASP A 94 12.47 -1.78 19.36
C ASP A 94 13.42 -1.95 18.15
N TRP A 95 12.98 -2.58 17.06
CA TRP A 95 13.79 -2.73 15.85
C TRP A 95 13.87 -1.45 15.00
N TRP A 96 12.98 -0.48 15.20
CA TRP A 96 12.81 0.64 14.27
C TRP A 96 14.08 1.48 14.12
N SER A 97 14.88 1.61 15.19
CA SER A 97 16.14 2.34 15.18
C SER A 97 17.23 1.67 14.32
N GLN A 98 17.10 0.37 14.06
CA GLN A 98 18.01 -0.41 13.23
C GLN A 98 17.56 -0.46 11.76
N VAL A 99 16.29 -0.16 11.47
CA VAL A 99 15.73 -0.16 10.11
C VAL A 99 16.05 1.16 9.42
N GLU A 100 16.95 1.11 8.44
CA GLU A 100 17.37 2.25 7.64
C GLU A 100 16.30 2.64 6.60
N SER A 101 15.61 1.65 6.03
CA SER A 101 14.57 1.91 5.03
C SER A 101 13.59 0.76 4.86
N LEU A 102 12.36 1.13 4.46
CA LEU A 102 11.28 0.23 4.07
C LEU A 102 10.86 0.52 2.63
N VAL A 103 10.76 -0.51 1.79
CA VAL A 103 10.22 -0.41 0.43
C VAL A 103 9.01 -1.32 0.30
N LEU A 104 7.88 -0.76 -0.13
CA LEU A 104 6.61 -1.46 -0.33
C LEU A 104 6.25 -1.43 -1.82
N ILE A 105 6.22 -2.59 -2.46
CA ILE A 105 6.04 -2.72 -3.91
C ILE A 105 4.68 -3.37 -4.19
N GLY A 106 3.74 -2.61 -4.77
CA GLY A 106 2.40 -3.12 -5.10
C GLY A 106 1.65 -3.68 -3.88
N SER A 107 1.94 -3.19 -2.68
CA SER A 107 1.35 -3.67 -1.43
C SER A 107 -0.04 -3.05 -1.22
N PRO A 108 -1.11 -3.83 -0.96
CA PRO A 108 -2.45 -3.28 -0.76
C PRO A 108 -2.63 -2.76 0.68
N ILE A 109 -1.97 -1.65 0.99
CA ILE A 109 -1.91 -1.06 2.33
C ILE A 109 -3.29 -0.58 2.80
N GLY A 110 -4.09 0.01 1.91
CA GLY A 110 -5.48 0.40 2.17
C GLY A 110 -6.45 -0.79 2.30
N GLY A 111 -5.96 -2.02 2.17
CA GLY A 111 -6.78 -3.21 1.95
C GLY A 111 -7.15 -3.36 0.48
N ALA A 112 -7.29 -4.59 0.00
CA ALA A 112 -7.77 -4.87 -1.35
C ALA A 112 -9.04 -5.71 -1.32
N ASP A 113 -10.02 -5.33 -2.14
CA ASP A 113 -11.16 -6.18 -2.45
C ASP A 113 -10.75 -7.25 -3.48
N LEU A 114 -10.00 -8.24 -3.00
CA LEU A 114 -9.57 -9.40 -3.77
C LEU A 114 -10.65 -10.48 -3.88
N ALA A 115 -11.91 -10.17 -3.50
CA ALA A 115 -13.01 -11.12 -3.56
C ALA A 115 -13.09 -11.80 -4.94
N ARG A 116 -12.89 -11.06 -6.03
CA ARG A 116 -12.94 -11.63 -7.39
C ARG A 116 -11.79 -12.59 -7.74
N ILE A 117 -10.65 -12.51 -7.05
CA ILE A 117 -9.47 -13.35 -7.35
C ILE A 117 -9.47 -14.61 -6.50
N ILE A 118 -9.95 -14.54 -5.26
CA ILE A 118 -9.79 -15.60 -4.26
C ILE A 118 -11.12 -16.27 -3.93
N ASP A 119 -12.23 -15.57 -4.13
CA ASP A 119 -13.54 -16.02 -3.69
C ASP A 119 -14.65 -15.55 -4.65
N PRO A 120 -14.83 -16.23 -5.80
CA PRO A 120 -15.86 -15.88 -6.77
C PRO A 120 -17.29 -15.88 -6.21
N PHE A 121 -17.50 -16.36 -4.99
CA PHE A 121 -18.79 -16.37 -4.28
C PHE A 121 -18.87 -15.41 -3.08
N GLY A 122 -17.80 -14.68 -2.74
CA GLY A 122 -17.80 -13.57 -1.78
C GLY A 122 -17.94 -13.95 -0.29
N ILE A 123 -17.52 -15.15 0.11
CA ILE A 123 -17.62 -15.71 1.47
C ILE A 123 -16.49 -15.20 2.41
N GLY A 124 -15.38 -14.70 1.89
CA GLY A 124 -14.33 -14.01 2.64
C GLY A 124 -13.54 -14.90 3.62
N ILE A 125 -13.19 -16.12 3.21
CA ILE A 125 -12.48 -17.10 4.04
C ILE A 125 -10.98 -17.13 3.71
N GLY A 126 -10.12 -17.16 4.74
CA GLY A 126 -8.67 -17.28 4.61
C GLY A 126 -7.97 -15.97 4.27
N ILE A 127 -6.90 -16.03 3.47
CA ILE A 127 -6.00 -14.89 3.22
C ILE A 127 -6.71 -13.68 2.59
N ALA A 128 -7.82 -13.89 1.87
CA ALA A 128 -8.60 -12.79 1.28
C ALA A 128 -9.11 -11.81 2.34
N LYS A 129 -9.53 -12.31 3.50
CA LYS A 129 -9.93 -11.48 4.63
C LYS A 129 -8.76 -10.62 5.11
N ASP A 130 -7.59 -11.24 5.29
CA ASP A 130 -6.39 -10.55 5.77
C ASP A 130 -5.93 -9.48 4.78
N LEU A 131 -5.96 -9.75 3.48
CA LEU A 131 -5.60 -8.79 2.43
C LEU A 131 -6.61 -7.64 2.30
N GLY A 132 -7.86 -7.85 2.72
CA GLY A 132 -8.88 -6.80 2.80
C GLY A 132 -8.75 -5.87 4.00
N ILE A 133 -7.92 -6.21 5.01
CA ILE A 133 -7.72 -5.36 6.18
C ILE A 133 -6.91 -4.11 5.79
N ASN A 134 -7.48 -2.95 6.09
CA ASN A 134 -6.82 -1.67 5.93
C ASN A 134 -5.72 -1.49 7.00
N ARG A 135 -4.47 -1.37 6.54
CA ARG A 135 -3.25 -1.17 7.34
C ARG A 135 -2.65 0.21 7.17
N ARG A 136 -3.40 1.17 6.62
CA ARG A 136 -2.92 2.53 6.36
C ARG A 136 -2.40 3.21 7.61
N GLN A 137 -3.15 3.20 8.71
CA GLN A 137 -2.70 3.81 9.97
C GLN A 137 -1.40 3.18 10.51
N LEU A 138 -1.23 1.87 10.31
CA LEU A 138 -0.02 1.16 10.69
C LEU A 138 1.17 1.61 9.86
N ALA A 139 0.99 1.67 8.53
CA ALA A 139 1.99 2.17 7.61
C ALA A 139 2.36 3.63 7.88
N GLU A 140 1.38 4.49 8.18
CA GLU A 140 1.62 5.90 8.53
C GLU A 140 2.45 6.04 9.82
N SER A 141 2.18 5.20 10.82
CA SER A 141 2.95 5.19 12.07
C SER A 141 4.41 4.76 11.85
N ILE A 142 4.63 3.77 10.97
CA ILE A 142 5.96 3.31 10.57
C ILE A 142 6.68 4.37 9.73
N GLY A 143 6.03 4.89 8.69
CA GLY A 143 6.59 5.89 7.77
C GLY A 143 6.95 7.21 8.45
N ALA A 144 6.33 7.52 9.60
CA ALA A 144 6.68 8.67 10.40
C ALA A 144 8.06 8.57 11.08
N VAL A 145 8.63 7.37 11.16
CA VAL A 145 9.93 7.09 11.83
C VAL A 145 10.94 6.44 10.89
N ILE A 146 10.48 5.59 9.97
CA ILE A 146 11.33 4.85 9.03
C ILE A 146 11.15 5.45 7.63
N PRO A 147 12.23 5.89 6.95
CA PRO A 147 12.16 6.29 5.54
C PRO A 147 11.48 5.19 4.72
N THR A 148 10.36 5.52 4.08
CA THR A 148 9.55 4.54 3.35
C THR A 148 9.31 4.97 1.91
N LEU A 149 9.56 4.05 0.98
CA LEU A 149 9.22 4.17 -0.44
C LEU A 149 8.07 3.22 -0.78
N VAL A 150 7.05 3.75 -1.44
CA VAL A 150 5.97 3.01 -2.07
C VAL A 150 6.17 3.02 -3.58
N ILE A 151 6.18 1.83 -4.20
CA ILE A 151 6.23 1.67 -5.65
C ILE A 151 4.95 0.98 -6.11
N ALA A 152 4.16 1.65 -6.93
CA ALA A 152 3.00 1.09 -7.61
C ALA A 152 3.31 0.80 -9.09
N GLY A 153 2.68 -0.24 -9.66
CA GLY A 153 2.60 -0.42 -11.10
C GLY A 153 1.30 0.16 -11.65
N ASP A 154 1.33 0.60 -12.91
CA ASP A 154 0.13 1.03 -13.64
C ASP A 154 0.07 0.37 -15.02
N SER A 155 -0.68 -0.71 -15.15
CA SER A 155 -0.85 -1.43 -16.41
C SER A 155 -2.18 -1.15 -17.12
N ASP A 156 -3.13 -0.49 -16.44
CA ASP A 156 -4.48 -0.25 -16.97
C ASP A 156 -5.07 1.13 -16.60
N HIS A 157 -4.21 2.10 -16.30
CA HIS A 157 -4.55 3.48 -15.92
C HIS A 157 -5.30 3.56 -14.58
N GLY A 158 -4.80 2.84 -13.59
CA GLY A 158 -5.36 2.84 -12.23
C GLY A 158 -4.98 1.63 -11.37
N SER A 159 -4.37 0.59 -11.96
CA SER A 159 -3.89 -0.58 -11.24
C SER A 159 -2.76 -1.29 -11.98
N ASP A 160 -2.05 -2.16 -11.28
CA ASP A 160 -1.09 -3.08 -11.89
C ASP A 160 -1.76 -4.37 -12.43
N GLY A 161 -3.08 -4.36 -12.59
CA GLY A 161 -3.91 -5.50 -12.99
C GLY A 161 -4.38 -6.37 -11.82
N THR A 162 -3.84 -6.15 -10.61
CA THR A 162 -4.26 -6.84 -9.38
C THR A 162 -4.59 -5.86 -8.27
N ILE A 163 -3.67 -4.92 -8.01
CA ILE A 163 -3.74 -3.95 -6.92
C ILE A 163 -3.92 -2.56 -7.51
N THR A 164 -4.93 -1.83 -7.03
CA THR A 164 -5.16 -0.45 -7.46
C THR A 164 -4.10 0.46 -6.88
N ILE A 165 -3.71 1.48 -7.63
CA ILE A 165 -2.68 2.43 -7.22
C ILE A 165 -3.05 3.08 -5.87
N GLU A 166 -4.31 3.44 -5.68
CA GLU A 166 -4.79 4.12 -4.45
C GLU A 166 -4.59 3.26 -3.18
N THR A 167 -4.79 1.94 -3.27
CA THR A 167 -4.57 1.04 -2.13
C THR A 167 -3.11 0.98 -1.69
N THR A 168 -2.16 1.35 -2.55
CA THR A 168 -0.73 1.33 -2.21
C THR A 168 -0.25 2.58 -1.50
N LYS A 169 -0.91 3.72 -1.72
CA LYS A 169 -0.45 5.02 -1.19
C LYS A 169 -0.64 5.07 0.32
N PHE A 170 0.12 5.89 1.03
CA PHE A 170 -0.17 6.42 2.37
C PHE A 170 0.81 7.58 2.65
N SER A 171 0.62 8.30 3.76
CA SER A 171 1.50 9.43 4.09
C SER A 171 1.79 9.50 5.60
N PRO A 172 3.06 9.66 6.01
CA PRO A 172 4.22 9.99 5.19
C PRO A 172 4.84 8.79 4.46
N SER A 173 5.02 8.91 3.13
CA SER A 173 5.86 8.02 2.31
C SER A 173 6.33 8.73 1.03
N GLN A 174 7.47 8.30 0.47
CA GLN A 174 7.79 8.59 -0.93
C GLN A 174 6.95 7.69 -1.83
N PHE A 175 6.39 8.23 -2.90
CA PHE A 175 5.54 7.46 -3.81
C PHE A 175 6.03 7.56 -5.25
N VAL A 176 6.19 6.41 -5.90
CA VAL A 176 6.48 6.30 -7.34
C VAL A 176 5.46 5.38 -7.99
N CYS A 177 4.93 5.80 -9.13
CA CYS A 177 4.08 4.96 -9.97
C CYS A 177 4.79 4.67 -11.30
N LEU A 178 4.99 3.39 -11.61
CA LEU A 178 5.69 2.95 -12.80
C LEU A 178 4.69 2.59 -13.91
N PRO A 179 4.70 3.32 -15.04
CA PRO A 179 3.75 3.11 -16.12
C PRO A 179 4.02 1.79 -16.85
N ASN A 180 2.95 1.18 -17.34
CA ASN A 180 2.90 -0.07 -18.10
C ASN A 180 3.46 -1.31 -17.37
N LEU A 181 3.54 -1.30 -16.03
CA LEU A 181 3.99 -2.44 -15.25
C LEU A 181 2.84 -3.19 -14.58
N ARG A 182 2.80 -4.50 -14.82
CA ARG A 182 1.86 -5.44 -14.20
C ARG A 182 2.37 -5.93 -12.84
N HIS A 183 1.45 -6.36 -11.98
CA HIS A 183 1.72 -6.76 -10.59
C HIS A 183 2.86 -7.78 -10.46
N ALA A 184 2.84 -8.82 -11.30
CA ALA A 184 3.83 -9.89 -11.27
C ALA A 184 5.23 -9.42 -11.71
N ALA A 185 5.31 -8.42 -12.60
CA ALA A 185 6.58 -7.89 -13.08
C ALA A 185 7.28 -7.04 -12.02
N LEU A 186 6.53 -6.38 -11.13
CA LEU A 186 7.09 -5.50 -10.11
C LEU A 186 8.10 -6.19 -9.17
N LYS A 187 8.05 -7.51 -9.03
CA LYS A 187 8.91 -8.29 -8.12
C LYS A 187 10.39 -8.21 -8.43
N ASN A 188 10.76 -7.98 -9.68
CA ASN A 188 12.16 -7.96 -10.12
C ASN A 188 12.42 -7.09 -11.37
N HIS A 189 11.51 -6.17 -11.69
CA HIS A 189 11.69 -5.31 -12.84
C HIS A 189 12.89 -4.35 -12.66
N PRO A 190 13.75 -4.12 -13.68
CA PRO A 190 14.89 -3.22 -13.57
C PRO A 190 14.53 -1.79 -13.15
N LEU A 191 13.38 -1.27 -13.60
CA LEU A 191 12.90 0.05 -13.15
C LEU A 191 12.60 0.10 -11.65
N VAL A 192 12.10 -1.00 -11.07
CA VAL A 192 11.88 -1.09 -9.63
C VAL A 192 13.22 -1.02 -8.89
N ALA A 193 14.22 -1.78 -9.34
CA ALA A 193 15.56 -1.70 -8.78
C ALA A 193 16.15 -0.28 -8.87
N ALA A 194 15.98 0.39 -10.03
CA ALA A 194 16.46 1.76 -10.23
C ALA A 194 15.80 2.76 -9.26
N GLU A 195 14.49 2.68 -9.04
CA GLU A 195 13.82 3.55 -8.07
C GLU A 195 14.25 3.28 -6.62
N ILE A 196 14.48 2.01 -6.27
CA ILE A 196 15.02 1.66 -4.95
C ILE A 196 16.42 2.23 -4.74
N GLN A 197 17.30 2.13 -5.75
CA GLN A 197 18.64 2.72 -5.68
C GLN A 197 18.60 4.25 -5.54
N LYS A 198 17.73 4.93 -6.30
CA LYS A 198 17.54 6.38 -6.17
C LYS A 198 17.09 6.77 -4.76
N PHE A 199 16.14 6.02 -4.20
CA PHE A 199 15.67 6.24 -2.84
C PHE A 199 16.77 6.00 -1.80
N TRP A 200 17.52 4.90 -1.90
CA TRP A 200 18.62 4.59 -0.99
C TRP A 200 19.81 5.54 -1.09
N ALA A 201 19.93 6.33 -2.16
CA ALA A 201 20.93 7.39 -2.22
C ALA A 201 20.65 8.54 -1.25
N ASN A 202 19.38 8.75 -0.86
CA ASN A 202 18.98 9.75 0.12
C ASN A 202 17.64 9.35 0.80
N PRO A 203 17.66 8.34 1.70
CA PRO A 203 16.45 7.88 2.37
C PRO A 203 16.01 8.94 3.39
N VAL A 204 14.93 9.64 3.08
CA VAL A 204 14.37 10.68 3.95
C VAL A 204 12.96 10.31 4.38
N ILE A 205 12.66 10.59 5.65
CA ILE A 205 11.28 10.62 6.13
C ILE A 205 10.60 11.79 5.43
N THR A 206 9.62 11.48 4.58
CA THR A 206 8.83 12.53 3.93
C THR A 206 8.03 13.28 4.99
N GLN A 207 7.95 14.59 4.86
CA GLN A 207 7.08 15.37 5.72
C GLN A 207 5.63 15.02 5.41
N SER A 208 4.81 14.89 6.45
CA SER A 208 3.36 14.83 6.27
C SER A 208 2.88 16.09 5.53
N PRO A 209 1.84 15.97 4.68
CA PRO A 209 1.24 17.12 4.02
C PRO A 209 0.95 18.23 5.04
N PRO A 210 1.18 19.50 4.66
CA PRO A 210 0.93 20.61 5.56
C PRO A 210 -0.47 20.55 6.17
N PRO A 211 -0.62 20.86 7.48
CA PRO A 211 -1.94 21.01 8.07
C PRO A 211 -2.76 22.02 7.25
N GLY A 212 -3.93 21.60 6.76
CA GLY A 212 -4.81 22.42 5.94
C GLY A 212 -4.78 22.17 4.44
N ASP A 213 -4.00 21.19 3.94
CA ASP A 213 -4.18 20.73 2.55
C ASP A 213 -5.61 20.18 2.37
N PHE A 214 -6.38 20.85 1.51
CA PHE A 214 -7.81 20.61 1.36
C PHE A 214 -8.08 19.21 0.78
N ILE A 215 -7.33 18.80 -0.24
CA ILE A 215 -7.51 17.51 -0.92
C ILE A 215 -7.18 16.37 0.05
N THR A 216 -6.06 16.44 0.76
CA THR A 216 -5.67 15.45 1.77
C THR A 216 -6.72 15.35 2.87
N SER A 217 -7.22 16.50 3.36
CA SER A 217 -8.26 16.53 4.40
C SER A 217 -9.59 15.97 3.91
N LEU A 218 -9.91 16.15 2.62
CA LEU A 218 -11.11 15.60 1.99
C LEU A 218 -11.01 14.09 1.82
N ILE A 219 -9.89 13.59 1.30
CA ILE A 219 -9.62 12.15 1.13
C ILE A 219 -9.61 11.46 2.49
N ARG A 220 -8.99 12.06 3.51
CA ARG A 220 -9.00 11.52 4.89
C ARG A 220 -10.43 11.40 5.44
N GLN A 221 -11.31 12.36 5.16
CA GLN A 221 -12.72 12.25 5.54
C GLN A 221 -13.42 11.11 4.81
N LEU A 222 -13.13 10.90 3.53
CA LEU A 222 -13.67 9.75 2.77
C LEU A 222 -13.15 8.41 3.32
N HIS A 223 -11.86 8.31 3.62
CA HIS A 223 -11.28 7.12 4.27
C HIS A 223 -11.88 6.82 5.65
N SER A 224 -12.40 7.83 6.35
CA SER A 224 -13.08 7.63 7.64
C SER A 224 -14.48 7.02 7.52
N VAL A 225 -15.03 6.91 6.31
CA VAL A 225 -16.32 6.25 6.08
C VAL A 225 -16.15 4.75 6.36
N PRO A 226 -16.97 4.14 7.23
CA PRO A 226 -16.94 2.69 7.47
C PRO A 226 -17.03 1.90 6.17
N GLY A 227 -16.15 0.91 5.99
CA GLY A 227 -16.10 0.07 4.79
C GLY A 227 -15.70 0.79 3.50
N MET A 228 -15.11 1.99 3.58
CA MET A 228 -14.47 2.63 2.44
C MET A 228 -13.34 1.75 1.91
N THR A 229 -13.42 1.43 0.62
CA THR A 229 -12.41 0.66 -0.09
C THR A 229 -11.86 1.51 -1.23
N ASP A 230 -10.52 1.62 -1.29
CA ASP A 230 -9.85 2.36 -2.36
C ASP A 230 -10.08 1.66 -3.72
N GLY A 231 -10.45 2.44 -4.72
CA GLY A 231 -11.01 1.96 -5.97
C GLY A 231 -10.21 2.37 -7.19
N HIS A 232 -10.60 1.81 -8.34
CA HIS A 232 -10.04 2.18 -9.63
C HIS A 232 -10.84 3.33 -10.27
N GLY A 233 -10.12 4.33 -10.80
CA GLY A 233 -10.71 5.49 -11.49
C GLY A 233 -11.44 5.22 -12.82
N ARG A 234 -11.57 3.98 -13.30
CA ARG A 234 -12.08 3.66 -14.66
C ARG A 234 -13.51 4.13 -14.92
N ASN A 235 -14.32 4.23 -13.86
CA ASN A 235 -15.70 4.68 -13.95
C ASN A 235 -15.88 6.17 -13.64
N PHE A 236 -14.79 6.92 -13.46
CA PHE A 236 -14.82 8.34 -13.15
C PHE A 236 -15.62 9.16 -14.20
N LYS A 237 -15.47 8.83 -15.49
CA LYS A 237 -16.23 9.47 -16.59
C LYS A 237 -17.74 9.26 -16.50
N ARG A 238 -18.21 8.24 -15.78
CA ARG A 238 -19.63 7.95 -15.57
C ARG A 238 -20.20 8.63 -14.33
N ALA A 239 -19.33 9.16 -13.47
CA ALA A 239 -19.71 9.79 -12.22
C ALA A 239 -20.28 11.18 -12.46
N LYS A 240 -21.36 11.49 -11.74
CA LYS A 240 -21.98 12.81 -11.75
C LYS A 240 -21.45 13.61 -10.57
N THR A 241 -21.21 14.89 -10.80
CA THR A 241 -20.89 15.83 -9.72
C THR A 241 -21.99 15.80 -8.66
N TYR A 242 -21.57 15.73 -7.41
CA TYR A 242 -22.44 15.71 -6.23
C TYR A 242 -22.18 16.93 -5.34
N ILE A 243 -20.91 17.34 -5.22
CA ILE A 243 -20.49 18.55 -4.51
C ILE A 243 -19.46 19.27 -5.38
N THR A 244 -19.62 20.57 -5.56
CA THR A 244 -18.58 21.45 -6.13
C THR A 244 -18.10 22.42 -5.06
N PHE A 245 -16.79 22.44 -4.84
CA PHE A 245 -16.14 23.31 -3.87
C PHE A 245 -15.67 24.62 -4.52
N LYS A 246 -15.48 25.68 -3.71
CA LYS A 246 -15.08 27.01 -4.21
C LYS A 246 -13.75 27.03 -4.99
N ASN A 247 -12.86 26.09 -4.70
CA ASN A 247 -11.56 25.95 -5.37
C ASN A 247 -11.64 25.12 -6.66
N GLY A 248 -12.83 24.76 -7.14
CA GLY A 248 -13.04 23.96 -8.35
C GLY A 248 -12.90 22.44 -8.15
N ILE A 249 -12.43 21.99 -6.99
CA ILE A 249 -12.47 20.57 -6.62
C ILE A 249 -13.94 20.13 -6.59
N SER A 250 -14.22 18.89 -6.97
CA SER A 250 -15.56 18.32 -6.81
C SER A 250 -15.53 16.90 -6.26
N ILE A 251 -16.57 16.53 -5.51
CA ILE A 251 -16.89 15.13 -5.25
C ILE A 251 -17.89 14.69 -6.30
N ARG A 252 -17.58 13.56 -6.96
CA ARG A 252 -18.49 12.90 -7.90
C ARG A 252 -18.94 11.56 -7.33
N THR A 253 -20.18 11.18 -7.62
CA THR A 253 -20.72 9.88 -7.23
C THR A 253 -21.18 9.11 -8.46
N TRP A 254 -21.06 7.79 -8.38
CA TRP A 254 -21.56 6.88 -9.40
C TRP A 254 -22.09 5.62 -8.73
N GLN A 255 -23.21 5.11 -9.21
CA GLN A 255 -23.72 3.82 -8.80
C GLN A 255 -23.50 2.83 -9.94
N ASN A 256 -22.85 1.71 -9.63
CA ASN A 256 -22.65 0.67 -10.62
C ASN A 256 -23.94 -0.16 -10.82
N PRO A 257 -24.01 -1.04 -11.84
CA PRO A 257 -25.20 -1.87 -12.08
C PRO A 257 -25.57 -2.83 -10.93
N LEU A 258 -24.64 -3.11 -10.02
CA LEU A 258 -24.86 -3.91 -8.79
C LEU A 258 -25.27 -3.04 -7.60
N LEU A 259 -25.64 -1.77 -7.84
CA LEU A 259 -26.05 -0.80 -6.83
C LEU A 259 -24.96 -0.45 -5.80
N ILE A 260 -23.68 -0.73 -6.11
CA ILE A 260 -22.55 -0.34 -5.27
C ILE A 260 -22.23 1.14 -5.53
N HIS A 261 -22.07 1.89 -4.44
CA HIS A 261 -21.84 3.33 -4.49
C HIS A 261 -20.35 3.64 -4.54
N HIS A 262 -19.94 4.31 -5.61
CA HIS A 262 -18.60 4.84 -5.82
C HIS A 262 -18.57 6.34 -5.55
N VAL A 263 -17.44 6.78 -5.02
CA VAL A 263 -17.12 8.19 -4.78
C VAL A 263 -15.77 8.52 -5.41
N PHE A 264 -15.66 9.71 -5.96
CA PHE A 264 -14.44 10.22 -6.58
C PHE A 264 -14.18 11.64 -6.14
N VAL A 265 -12.91 12.02 -6.02
CA VAL A 265 -12.48 13.42 -5.91
C VAL A 265 -11.91 13.83 -7.26
N ALA A 266 -12.39 14.93 -7.81
CA ALA A 266 -11.97 15.47 -9.09
C ALA A 266 -11.20 16.79 -8.91
N SER A 267 -10.14 16.99 -9.70
CA SER A 267 -9.46 18.28 -9.81
C SER A 267 -10.32 19.30 -10.57
N PRO A 268 -10.01 20.61 -10.49
CA PRO A 268 -10.65 21.64 -11.31
C PRO A 268 -10.49 21.38 -12.82
N GLU A 269 -9.37 20.77 -13.22
CA GLU A 269 -9.05 20.38 -14.60
C GLU A 269 -9.80 19.13 -15.05
N GLY A 270 -10.48 18.45 -14.12
CA GLY A 270 -11.26 17.25 -14.39
C GLY A 270 -10.49 15.94 -14.24
N ASP A 271 -9.33 15.94 -13.58
CA ASP A 271 -8.57 14.74 -13.29
C ASP A 271 -9.12 14.00 -12.06
N CYS A 272 -9.02 12.66 -12.05
CA CYS A 272 -9.43 11.85 -10.90
C CYS A 272 -8.30 11.82 -9.85
N LEU A 273 -8.49 12.53 -8.75
CA LEU A 273 -7.53 12.63 -7.64
C LEU A 273 -7.66 11.51 -6.60
N TYR A 274 -8.86 10.95 -6.47
CA TYR A 274 -9.17 9.83 -5.57
C TYR A 274 -10.35 9.03 -6.11
N SER A 275 -10.35 7.72 -5.87
CA SER A 275 -11.47 6.84 -6.12
C SER A 275 -11.66 5.87 -4.97
N GLY A 276 -12.90 5.71 -4.53
CA GLY A 276 -13.29 4.73 -3.53
C GLY A 276 -14.72 4.25 -3.72
N PHE A 277 -15.09 3.22 -2.97
CA PHE A 277 -16.45 2.70 -2.95
C PHE A 277 -16.79 2.10 -1.57
N VAL A 278 -18.08 1.94 -1.32
CA VAL A 278 -18.59 1.28 -0.12
C VAL A 278 -19.58 0.19 -0.49
N GLY A 279 -19.58 -0.90 0.28
CA GLY A 279 -20.61 -1.93 0.19
C GLY A 279 -21.99 -1.41 0.62
N TRP A 280 -23.05 -2.16 0.28
CA TRP A 280 -24.45 -1.75 0.53
C TRP A 280 -24.70 -1.32 1.98
N ILE A 281 -24.16 -2.07 2.95
CA ILE A 281 -24.31 -1.83 4.40
C ILE A 281 -23.81 -0.44 4.83
N HIS A 282 -22.83 0.11 4.10
CA HIS A 282 -22.17 1.38 4.45
C HIS A 282 -22.60 2.56 3.58
N THR A 283 -23.56 2.36 2.68
CA THR A 283 -24.06 3.42 1.78
C THR A 283 -24.60 4.62 2.55
N GLN A 284 -25.37 4.38 3.62
CA GLN A 284 -25.90 5.47 4.45
C GLN A 284 -24.78 6.30 5.10
N ALA A 285 -23.74 5.64 5.61
CA ALA A 285 -22.60 6.31 6.23
C ALA A 285 -21.83 7.18 5.23
N LEU A 286 -21.66 6.72 3.98
CA LEU A 286 -21.08 7.53 2.91
C LEU A 286 -21.87 8.83 2.72
N TYR A 287 -23.18 8.76 2.51
CA TYR A 287 -24.00 9.95 2.25
C TYR A 287 -24.12 10.88 3.47
N GLN A 288 -24.07 10.34 4.70
CA GLN A 288 -23.97 11.16 5.92
C GLN A 288 -22.65 11.94 5.94
N THR A 289 -21.53 11.30 5.62
CA THR A 289 -20.23 11.98 5.51
C THR A 289 -20.24 13.05 4.42
N LEU A 290 -20.81 12.77 3.25
CA LEU A 290 -20.97 13.78 2.20
C LEU A 290 -21.86 14.95 2.64
N GLY A 291 -22.94 14.68 3.37
CA GLY A 291 -23.78 15.71 3.98
C GLY A 291 -23.03 16.60 4.99
N ASN A 292 -22.18 15.99 5.82
CA ASN A 292 -21.34 16.70 6.78
C ASN A 292 -20.27 17.58 6.08
N ILE A 293 -19.70 17.11 4.97
CA ILE A 293 -18.75 17.87 4.14
C ILE A 293 -19.43 19.12 3.57
N ILE A 294 -20.68 19.00 3.11
CA ILE A 294 -21.50 20.14 2.64
C ILE A 294 -21.77 21.12 3.80
N ALA A 295 -22.24 20.61 4.93
CA ALA A 295 -22.64 21.43 6.08
C ALA A 295 -21.49 22.23 6.71
N LYS A 296 -20.25 21.73 6.62
CA LYS A 296 -19.04 22.44 7.08
C LYS A 296 -18.60 23.57 6.13
N GLY A 297 -19.37 23.86 5.08
CA GLY A 297 -19.33 25.16 4.40
C GLY A 297 -18.24 25.36 3.36
N THR A 298 -17.91 24.33 2.56
CA THR A 298 -16.94 24.48 1.45
C THR A 298 -17.48 24.18 0.06
N GLY A 299 -18.68 23.60 -0.08
CA GLY A 299 -19.26 23.27 -1.39
C GLY A 299 -20.78 23.30 -1.42
N SER A 300 -21.33 23.51 -2.62
CA SER A 300 -22.77 23.49 -2.90
C SER A 300 -23.15 22.13 -3.48
N ARG A 301 -24.31 21.61 -3.07
CA ARG A 301 -24.90 20.42 -3.69
C ARG A 301 -25.41 20.79 -5.09
N GLU A 302 -25.07 19.97 -6.07
CA GLU A 302 -25.68 20.01 -7.40
C GLU A 302 -26.91 19.11 -7.50
#